data_AF-A0A2V9Q327-F1
#
_entry.id   AF-A0A2V9Q327-F1
#
_cell.length_a   1.000
_cell.length_b   1.000
_cell.length_c   1.000
_cell.angle_alpha   90.00
_cell.angle_beta   90.00
_cell.angle_gamma   90.00
#
_symmetry.space_group_name_H-M   'P 1'
#
loop_
_entity.id
_entity.type
_entity.pdbx_description
1 polymer ?
#
loop_
_entity_poly.entity_id
_entity_poly.type
_entity_poly.pdbx_seq_one_letter_code
_entity_poly.pdbx_strand_id
1 'polypeptide(L)'
;MFLFGCEGHNLLGFSTQEDALKRLVILAALAPLLNVVASAQSAPGYHIIKRVPIPGQGSWDYLTVDEKARRLYVSHGTQVEVLDLDSGAIVGKIPDTLGVHGIAIASDLGRGFVSDGKTSTVTIFDLKTLKALGSVATGKGPDAIIYDPVTSRVFAFNGDGNSTTVIQAADGKVAGTIDLGGGPE
;
A
#
# COMPACT_ATOMS: atom_id res chain seq x y z
N MET A 1 -34.77 64.15 -78.08
CA MET A 1 -33.78 63.69 -79.09
C MET A 1 -33.85 62.16 -79.11
N PHE A 2 -34.50 61.59 -80.14
CA PHE A 2 -34.52 60.18 -80.64
C PHE A 2 -34.58 59.02 -79.62
N LEU A 3 -35.71 58.30 -79.44
CA LEU A 3 -36.36 57.21 -80.24
C LEU A 3 -35.72 55.81 -80.14
N PHE A 4 -36.60 54.79 -80.07
CA PHE A 4 -36.47 53.31 -80.09
C PHE A 4 -36.18 52.61 -78.74
N GLY A 5 -36.80 51.49 -78.34
CA GLY A 5 -37.80 50.58 -78.94
C GLY A 5 -37.82 49.21 -78.20
N CYS A 6 -38.93 48.46 -78.36
CA CYS A 6 -39.21 47.02 -78.06
C CYS A 6 -39.22 46.54 -76.58
N GLU A 7 -40.31 46.02 -75.98
CA GLU A 7 -41.22 44.86 -76.26
C GLU A 7 -40.82 43.54 -75.56
N GLY A 8 -41.83 42.85 -75.01
CA GLY A 8 -41.83 41.40 -74.69
C GLY A 8 -41.54 41.06 -73.21
N HIS A 9 -42.51 41.05 -72.31
CA HIS A 9 -43.42 39.93 -71.99
C HIS A 9 -42.78 38.54 -71.86
N ASN A 10 -42.86 38.03 -70.62
CA ASN A 10 -43.07 36.64 -70.17
C ASN A 10 -42.35 35.51 -70.91
N LEU A 11 -41.70 34.63 -70.15
CA LEU A 11 -42.34 33.40 -69.67
C LEU A 11 -41.34 32.60 -68.83
N LEU A 12 -41.78 32.27 -67.61
CA LEU A 12 -41.62 30.98 -66.92
C LEU A 12 -40.27 30.26 -67.03
N GLY A 13 -39.63 30.06 -65.89
CA GLY A 13 -38.75 28.89 -65.76
C GLY A 13 -37.89 28.89 -64.51
N PHE A 14 -38.28 28.05 -63.55
CA PHE A 14 -37.42 27.39 -62.55
C PHE A 14 -36.80 28.36 -61.51
N SER A 15 -36.72 28.07 -60.21
CA SER A 15 -36.41 26.80 -59.58
C SER A 15 -36.70 26.96 -58.08
N THR A 16 -37.63 26.19 -57.52
CA THR A 16 -37.93 26.09 -56.07
C THR A 16 -36.87 25.29 -55.30
N GLN A 17 -35.65 25.15 -55.86
CA GLN A 17 -34.59 24.29 -55.35
C GLN A 17 -33.72 24.95 -54.27
N GLU A 18 -33.76 26.29 -54.13
CA GLU A 18 -32.98 27.01 -53.13
C GLU A 18 -33.56 26.97 -51.70
N ASP A 19 -34.87 26.77 -51.55
CA ASP A 19 -35.53 26.74 -50.23
C ASP A 19 -35.48 25.35 -49.56
N ALA A 20 -35.36 24.29 -50.36
CA ALA A 20 -35.15 22.94 -49.84
C ALA A 20 -33.75 22.79 -49.22
N LEU A 21 -32.74 23.47 -49.79
CA LEU A 21 -31.36 23.41 -49.32
C LEU A 21 -31.15 24.18 -48.00
N LYS A 22 -31.87 25.29 -47.79
CA LYS A 22 -31.81 26.04 -46.52
C LYS A 22 -32.52 25.33 -45.37
N ARG A 23 -33.58 24.56 -45.64
CA ARG A 23 -34.23 23.70 -44.63
C ARG A 23 -33.43 22.44 -44.31
N LEU A 24 -32.65 21.93 -45.27
CA LEU A 24 -31.76 20.79 -45.05
C LEU A 24 -30.51 21.16 -44.23
N VAL A 25 -30.08 22.42 -44.27
CA VAL A 25 -28.95 22.93 -43.46
C VAL A 25 -29.31 23.11 -41.97
N ILE A 26 -30.60 23.21 -41.62
CA ILE A 26 -31.05 23.28 -40.21
C ILE A 26 -31.23 21.89 -39.59
N LEU A 27 -31.37 20.82 -40.39
CA LEU A 27 -31.40 19.43 -39.89
C LEU A 27 -30.04 18.73 -39.84
N ALA A 28 -28.97 19.38 -40.33
CA ALA A 28 -27.60 18.83 -40.33
C ALA A 28 -26.67 19.44 -39.25
N ALA A 29 -27.20 20.25 -38.33
CA ALA A 29 -26.45 20.83 -37.21
C ALA A 29 -26.80 20.20 -35.85
N LEU A 30 -27.55 19.08 -35.85
CA LEU A 30 -28.06 18.38 -34.66
C LEU A 30 -27.65 16.90 -34.64
N ALA A 31 -26.42 16.60 -35.02
CA ALA A 31 -25.72 15.38 -34.62
C ALA A 31 -24.22 15.63 -34.83
N PRO A 32 -23.43 15.67 -33.75
CA PRO A 32 -23.20 14.44 -33.03
C PRO A 32 -23.85 14.51 -31.65
N LEU A 33 -24.69 13.50 -31.40
CA LEU A 33 -24.85 12.93 -30.07
C LEU A 33 -23.47 12.90 -29.40
N LEU A 34 -23.29 13.72 -28.36
CA LEU A 34 -22.24 13.52 -27.38
C LEU A 34 -22.51 12.18 -26.71
N ASN A 35 -22.14 11.08 -27.36
CA ASN A 35 -21.73 9.87 -26.65
C ASN A 35 -20.35 10.19 -26.07
N VAL A 36 -20.31 11.07 -25.07
CA VAL A 36 -19.29 10.97 -24.04
C VAL A 36 -19.67 9.71 -23.30
N VAL A 37 -19.23 8.57 -23.84
CA VAL A 37 -18.99 7.40 -23.00
C VAL A 37 -17.85 7.86 -22.12
N ALA A 38 -18.20 8.45 -20.98
CA ALA A 38 -17.29 8.50 -19.87
C ALA A 38 -16.99 7.03 -19.58
N SER A 39 -15.91 6.51 -20.15
CA SER A 39 -15.26 5.35 -19.59
C SER A 39 -14.84 5.82 -18.21
N ALA A 40 -15.71 5.63 -17.22
CA ALA A 40 -15.31 5.47 -15.85
C ALA A 40 -14.41 4.25 -15.89
N GLN A 41 -13.14 4.49 -16.21
CA GLN A 41 -12.11 3.50 -16.15
C GLN A 41 -12.01 3.25 -14.65
N SER A 42 -12.72 2.23 -14.17
CA SER A 42 -12.56 1.74 -12.83
C SER A 42 -11.07 1.53 -12.68
N ALA A 43 -10.40 2.38 -11.88
CA ALA A 43 -9.05 2.10 -11.46
C ALA A 43 -9.07 0.63 -11.03
N PRO A 44 -8.16 -0.23 -11.54
CA PRO A 44 -8.20 -1.65 -11.22
C PRO A 44 -8.25 -1.77 -9.71
N GLY A 45 -9.43 -2.13 -9.22
CA GLY A 45 -9.71 -2.11 -7.79
C GLY A 45 -8.95 -3.25 -7.14
N TYR A 46 -8.51 -3.03 -5.90
CA TYR A 46 -8.07 -4.14 -5.07
C TYR A 46 -9.26 -5.08 -4.86
N HIS A 47 -9.06 -6.36 -5.19
CA HIS A 47 -10.00 -7.43 -4.88
C HIS A 47 -9.24 -8.57 -4.21
N ILE A 48 -9.95 -9.36 -3.42
CA ILE A 48 -9.37 -10.48 -2.71
C ILE A 48 -9.06 -11.58 -3.71
N ILE A 49 -7.77 -11.85 -3.94
CA ILE A 49 -7.32 -12.94 -4.82
C ILE A 49 -7.13 -14.25 -4.06
N LYS A 50 -6.88 -14.18 -2.76
CA LYS A 50 -6.61 -15.34 -1.90
C LYS A 50 -6.90 -15.02 -0.45
N ARG A 51 -7.39 -16.01 0.29
CA ARG A 51 -7.44 -16.00 1.76
C ARG A 51 -6.56 -17.13 2.26
N VAL A 52 -5.60 -16.79 3.12
CA VAL A 52 -4.71 -17.77 3.75
C VAL A 52 -5.12 -17.91 5.22
N PRO A 53 -5.70 -19.05 5.62
CA PRO A 53 -5.98 -19.28 7.03
C PRO A 53 -4.67 -19.55 7.77
N ILE A 54 -4.43 -18.81 8.85
CA ILE A 54 -3.32 -19.07 9.75
C ILE A 54 -3.89 -19.78 10.99
N PRO A 55 -3.43 -21.00 11.30
CA PRO A 55 -3.97 -21.79 12.40
C PRO A 55 -3.51 -21.24 13.75
N GLY A 56 -4.29 -21.49 14.79
CA GLY A 56 -3.99 -21.06 16.16
C GLY A 56 -5.07 -20.15 16.72
N GLN A 57 -4.80 -19.59 17.89
CA GLN A 57 -5.66 -18.65 18.60
C GLN A 57 -4.79 -17.47 19.03
N GLY A 58 -5.40 -16.29 19.18
CA GLY A 58 -4.70 -15.09 19.62
C GLY A 58 -5.12 -13.87 18.80
N SER A 59 -4.71 -12.70 19.28
CA SER A 59 -4.83 -11.45 18.53
C SER A 59 -3.75 -11.36 17.44
N TRP A 60 -4.00 -10.47 16.50
CA TRP A 60 -3.10 -10.07 15.44
C TRP A 60 -2.68 -8.63 15.67
N ASP A 61 -1.54 -8.24 15.12
CA ASP A 61 -1.14 -6.85 15.08
C ASP A 61 -0.47 -6.52 13.73
N TYR A 62 0.84 -6.32 13.70
CA TYR A 62 1.58 -5.99 12.49
C TYR A 62 1.77 -7.15 11.50
N LEU A 63 1.85 -6.75 10.23
CA LEU A 63 2.33 -7.54 9.11
C LEU A 63 3.59 -6.87 8.56
N THR A 64 4.65 -7.65 8.33
CA THR A 64 5.90 -7.13 7.76
C THR A 64 6.32 -7.95 6.55
N VAL A 65 6.54 -7.28 5.43
CA VAL A 65 7.02 -7.91 4.19
C VAL A 65 8.54 -7.77 4.08
N ASP A 66 9.23 -8.90 3.94
CA ASP A 66 10.60 -8.95 3.42
C ASP A 66 10.52 -9.28 1.92
N GLU A 67 10.53 -8.24 1.09
CA GLU A 67 10.43 -8.38 -0.36
C GLU A 67 11.58 -9.19 -0.95
N LYS A 68 12.79 -9.04 -0.40
CA LYS A 68 14.02 -9.68 -0.90
C LYS A 68 13.99 -11.19 -0.64
N ALA A 69 13.52 -11.60 0.52
CA ALA A 69 13.37 -13.02 0.86
C ALA A 69 12.04 -13.63 0.43
N ARG A 70 11.11 -12.83 -0.14
CA ARG A 70 9.72 -13.22 -0.44
C ARG A 70 9.00 -13.77 0.80
N ARG A 71 9.18 -13.13 1.96
CA ARG A 71 8.56 -13.56 3.22
C ARG A 71 7.58 -12.54 3.76
N LEU A 72 6.52 -13.03 4.36
CA LEU A 72 5.58 -12.25 5.18
C LEU A 72 5.68 -12.73 6.62
N TYR A 73 6.02 -11.82 7.52
CA TYR A 73 6.03 -12.03 8.96
C TYR A 73 4.72 -11.49 9.54
N VAL A 74 4.06 -12.28 10.36
CA VAL A 74 2.74 -11.97 10.91
C VAL A 74 2.77 -12.18 12.41
N SER A 75 2.53 -11.13 13.19
CA SER A 75 2.33 -11.27 14.63
C SER A 75 1.02 -11.99 14.93
N HIS A 76 1.09 -13.06 15.74
CA HIS A 76 -0.07 -13.89 16.04
C HIS A 76 0.04 -14.50 17.45
N GLY A 77 -0.76 -13.96 18.38
CA GLY A 77 -0.85 -14.44 19.75
C GLY A 77 0.45 -14.26 20.55
N THR A 78 1.32 -15.26 20.54
CA THR A 78 2.60 -15.29 21.28
C THR A 78 3.77 -15.75 20.40
N GLN A 79 3.60 -15.64 19.09
CA GLN A 79 4.58 -16.04 18.10
C GLN A 79 4.45 -15.18 16.83
N VAL A 80 5.50 -15.19 16.00
CA VAL A 80 5.43 -14.69 14.63
C VAL A 80 5.26 -15.88 13.69
N GLU A 81 4.28 -15.82 12.81
CA GLU A 81 4.12 -16.76 11.70
C GLU A 81 4.86 -16.23 10.48
N VAL A 82 5.56 -17.11 9.76
CA VAL A 82 6.33 -16.73 8.57
C VAL A 82 5.75 -17.45 7.37
N LEU A 83 5.29 -16.68 6.40
CA LEU A 83 4.71 -17.18 5.17
C LEU A 83 5.63 -16.89 3.99
N ASP A 84 5.63 -17.79 3.02
CA ASP A 84 6.12 -17.52 1.67
C ASP A 84 5.11 -16.64 0.94
N LEU A 85 5.57 -15.50 0.41
CA LEU A 85 4.68 -14.46 -0.11
C LEU A 85 4.12 -14.79 -1.51
N ASP A 86 4.73 -15.74 -2.23
CA ASP A 86 4.28 -16.17 -3.55
C ASP A 86 3.22 -17.27 -3.47
N SER A 87 3.49 -18.31 -2.68
CA SER A 87 2.59 -19.45 -2.47
C SER A 87 1.56 -19.22 -1.37
N GLY A 88 1.82 -18.30 -0.43
CA GLY A 88 1.03 -18.13 0.79
C GLY A 88 1.15 -19.29 1.78
N ALA A 89 2.11 -20.19 1.60
CA ALA A 89 2.35 -21.29 2.53
C ALA A 89 3.05 -20.79 3.80
N ILE A 90 2.67 -21.31 4.97
CA ILE A 90 3.43 -21.09 6.20
C ILE A 90 4.73 -21.89 6.10
N VAL A 91 5.86 -21.20 6.17
CA VAL A 91 7.22 -21.77 6.04
C VAL A 91 7.97 -21.85 7.36
N GLY A 92 7.42 -21.28 8.43
CA GLY A 92 7.98 -21.40 9.77
C GLY A 92 7.35 -20.42 10.75
N LYS A 93 7.96 -20.33 11.93
CA LYS A 93 7.53 -19.43 13.00
C LYS A 93 8.68 -19.03 13.90
N ILE A 94 8.53 -17.91 14.59
CA ILE A 94 9.38 -17.47 15.70
C ILE A 94 8.56 -17.59 16.99
N PRO A 95 8.76 -18.64 17.80
CA PRO A 95 8.00 -18.87 19.03
C PRO A 95 8.44 -17.94 20.17
N ASP A 96 7.74 -18.04 21.31
CA ASP A 96 8.12 -17.45 22.59
C ASP A 96 8.26 -15.91 22.61
N THR A 97 7.51 -15.23 21.73
CA THR A 97 7.44 -13.77 21.62
C THR A 97 6.18 -13.26 22.31
N LEU A 98 6.21 -13.25 23.65
CA LEU A 98 5.03 -12.92 24.47
C LEU A 98 4.66 -11.44 24.34
N GLY A 99 3.45 -11.18 23.83
CA GLY A 99 3.04 -9.81 23.51
C GLY A 99 3.70 -9.31 22.23
N VAL A 100 3.83 -10.19 21.24
CA VAL A 100 4.36 -9.84 19.92
C VAL A 100 3.53 -8.73 19.28
N HIS A 101 4.21 -7.68 18.81
CA HIS A 101 3.62 -6.59 18.04
C HIS A 101 4.24 -6.51 16.65
N GLY A 102 5.40 -5.87 16.52
CA GLY A 102 6.08 -5.58 15.28
C GLY A 102 7.30 -6.46 14.99
N ILE A 103 7.73 -6.48 13.73
CA ILE A 103 8.93 -7.18 13.27
C ILE A 103 9.78 -6.22 12.43
N ALA A 104 11.04 -6.02 12.81
CA ALA A 104 12.01 -5.27 12.02
C ALA A 104 13.00 -6.21 11.33
N ILE A 105 13.28 -5.97 10.04
CA ILE A 105 14.12 -6.83 9.20
C ILE A 105 15.42 -6.11 8.82
N ALA A 106 16.54 -6.57 9.38
CA ALA A 106 17.89 -6.14 9.00
C ALA A 106 18.51 -7.14 8.01
N SER A 107 18.03 -7.09 6.77
CA SER A 107 18.40 -8.06 5.72
C SER A 107 19.88 -8.04 5.34
N ASP A 108 20.54 -6.89 5.50
CA ASP A 108 21.99 -6.68 5.34
C ASP A 108 22.82 -7.41 6.40
N LEU A 109 22.23 -7.67 7.57
CA LEU A 109 22.86 -8.38 8.69
C LEU A 109 22.35 -9.82 8.85
N GLY A 110 21.35 -10.23 8.07
CA GLY A 110 20.71 -11.54 8.21
C GLY A 110 19.93 -11.71 9.51
N ARG A 111 19.50 -10.61 10.14
CA ARG A 111 18.83 -10.60 11.45
C ARG A 111 17.44 -9.99 11.38
N GLY A 112 16.53 -10.53 12.18
CA GLY A 112 15.23 -9.94 12.45
C GLY A 112 15.06 -9.66 13.94
N PHE A 113 14.14 -8.76 14.25
CA PHE A 113 13.87 -8.28 15.60
C PHE A 113 12.37 -8.26 15.84
N VAL A 114 11.92 -8.79 16.96
CA VAL A 114 10.51 -8.84 17.34
C VAL A 114 10.34 -8.06 18.63
N SER A 115 9.38 -7.13 18.69
CA SER A 115 9.00 -6.47 19.93
C SER A 115 8.07 -7.35 20.75
N ASP A 116 8.48 -7.64 21.99
CA ASP A 116 7.76 -8.48 22.93
C ASP A 116 7.21 -7.63 24.08
N GLY A 117 6.06 -7.01 23.84
CA GLY A 117 5.43 -6.01 24.71
C GLY A 117 5.23 -6.51 26.15
N LYS A 118 4.78 -7.76 26.32
CA LYS A 118 4.49 -8.32 27.66
C LYS A 118 5.74 -8.60 28.48
N THR A 119 6.86 -8.92 27.83
CA THR A 119 8.13 -9.21 28.50
C THR A 119 9.06 -8.02 28.57
N SER A 120 8.73 -6.90 27.91
CA SER A 120 9.60 -5.71 27.82
C SER A 120 10.99 -6.07 27.26
N THR A 121 10.95 -6.85 26.18
CA THR A 121 12.14 -7.30 25.45
C THR A 121 11.98 -7.14 23.95
N VAL A 122 13.11 -7.19 23.26
CA VAL A 122 13.16 -7.47 21.82
C VAL A 122 13.84 -8.82 21.60
N THR A 123 13.17 -9.75 20.95
CA THR A 123 13.75 -11.02 20.49
C THR A 123 14.52 -10.79 19.19
N ILE A 124 15.78 -11.23 19.14
CA ILE A 124 16.62 -11.22 17.94
C ILE A 124 16.58 -12.61 17.33
N PHE A 125 16.36 -12.74 16.02
CA PHE A 125 16.36 -14.02 15.32
C PHE A 125 17.16 -14.00 14.02
N ASP A 126 17.60 -15.16 13.57
CA ASP A 126 18.29 -15.35 12.29
C ASP A 126 17.27 -15.46 11.15
N LEU A 127 17.39 -14.61 10.13
CA LEU A 127 16.40 -14.56 9.04
C LEU A 127 16.36 -15.86 8.23
N LYS A 128 17.47 -16.60 8.13
CA LYS A 128 17.51 -17.83 7.32
C LYS A 128 16.81 -18.98 8.01
N THR A 129 17.13 -19.19 9.28
CA THR A 129 16.74 -20.36 10.09
C THR A 129 15.53 -20.10 10.98
N LEU A 130 15.13 -18.83 11.16
CA LEU A 130 14.06 -18.38 12.04
C LEU A 130 14.31 -18.67 13.53
N LYS A 131 15.55 -19.04 13.89
CA LYS A 131 15.92 -19.34 15.27
C LYS A 131 16.26 -18.08 16.04
N ALA A 132 15.81 -18.01 17.28
CA ALA A 132 16.22 -16.98 18.22
C ALA A 132 17.75 -17.02 18.42
N LEU A 133 18.36 -15.85 18.37
CA LEU A 133 19.77 -15.59 18.64
C LEU A 133 19.98 -15.04 20.05
N GLY A 134 18.93 -14.46 20.65
CA GLY A 134 18.93 -13.89 21.98
C GLY A 134 17.80 -12.89 22.16
N SER A 135 17.77 -12.23 23.31
CA SER A 135 16.83 -11.14 23.60
C SER A 135 17.55 -9.95 24.23
N VAL A 136 16.95 -8.77 24.06
CA VAL A 136 17.46 -7.49 24.56
C VAL A 136 16.40 -6.86 25.45
N ALA A 137 16.78 -6.42 26.64
CA ALA A 137 15.86 -5.69 27.51
C ALA A 137 15.57 -4.29 26.94
N THR A 138 14.33 -3.85 27.04
CA THR A 138 13.88 -2.52 26.58
C THR A 138 13.23 -1.72 27.70
N GLY A 139 12.65 -0.56 27.37
CA GLY A 139 11.61 0.04 28.18
C GLY A 139 10.33 -0.79 28.18
N LYS A 140 9.32 -0.31 28.93
CA LYS A 140 8.08 -1.06 29.15
C LYS A 140 7.22 -1.08 27.88
N GLY A 141 6.70 -2.26 27.53
CA GLY A 141 5.75 -2.45 26.43
C GLY A 141 6.29 -1.97 25.08
N PRO A 142 7.40 -2.55 24.57
CA PRO A 142 7.80 -2.29 23.20
C PRO A 142 6.70 -2.78 22.24
N ASP A 143 6.27 -1.89 21.36
CA ASP A 143 5.21 -2.15 20.38
C ASP A 143 5.79 -1.98 18.97
N ALA A 144 5.74 -0.79 18.37
CA ALA A 144 6.36 -0.60 17.07
C ALA A 144 7.89 -0.78 17.14
N ILE A 145 8.43 -1.29 16.04
CA ILE A 145 9.86 -1.55 15.90
C ILE A 145 10.31 -1.31 14.47
N ILE A 146 11.40 -0.57 14.29
CA ILE A 146 11.95 -0.24 12.96
C ILE A 146 13.46 -0.47 12.93
N TYR A 147 13.96 -0.89 11.77
CA TYR A 147 15.40 -0.94 11.48
C TYR A 147 15.79 0.24 10.59
N ASP A 148 16.79 1.00 11.02
CA ASP A 148 17.46 2.01 10.21
C ASP A 148 18.78 1.44 9.64
N PRO A 149 18.84 1.16 8.33
CA PRO A 149 20.05 0.63 7.70
C PRO A 149 21.19 1.64 7.61
N VAL A 150 20.92 2.95 7.71
CA VAL A 150 21.97 3.99 7.62
C VAL A 150 22.85 3.97 8.86
N THR A 151 22.24 3.83 10.04
CA THR A 151 22.97 3.77 11.31
C THR A 151 23.17 2.34 11.84
N SER A 152 22.62 1.33 11.15
CA SER A 152 22.56 -0.07 11.58
C SER A 152 21.96 -0.24 12.98
N ARG A 153 20.86 0.48 13.24
CA ARG A 153 20.18 0.48 14.55
C ARG A 153 18.73 0.05 14.42
N VAL A 154 18.25 -0.62 15.46
CA VAL A 154 16.85 -0.93 15.65
C VAL A 154 16.29 -0.02 16.74
N PHE A 155 15.14 0.56 16.48
CA PHE A 155 14.41 1.39 17.44
C PHE A 155 13.18 0.61 17.86
N ALA A 156 13.11 0.24 19.14
CA ALA A 156 11.92 -0.35 19.74
C ALA A 156 11.18 0.75 20.51
N PHE A 157 9.93 1.00 20.15
CA PHE A 157 9.10 2.05 20.71
C PHE A 157 8.33 1.50 21.90
N ASN A 158 8.70 1.96 23.10
CA ASN A 158 8.16 1.51 24.37
C ASN A 158 6.90 2.31 24.67
N GLY A 159 5.75 1.88 24.15
CA GLY A 159 4.46 2.59 24.28
C GLY A 159 4.10 2.86 25.74
N ASP A 160 4.16 1.82 26.58
CA ASP A 160 3.92 1.93 28.02
C ASP A 160 5.03 2.67 28.79
N GLY A 161 6.22 2.73 28.21
CA GLY A 161 7.43 3.32 28.80
C GLY A 161 7.75 4.73 28.32
N ASN A 162 6.88 5.32 27.48
CA ASN A 162 7.00 6.64 26.87
C ASN A 162 8.37 6.97 26.24
N SER A 163 9.05 5.96 25.71
CA SER A 163 10.45 6.08 25.28
C SER A 163 10.73 5.20 24.08
N THR A 164 11.92 5.32 23.49
CA THR A 164 12.43 4.31 22.55
C THR A 164 13.76 3.75 23.03
N THR A 165 13.91 2.43 22.96
CA THR A 165 15.20 1.77 23.16
C THR A 165 15.89 1.60 21.82
N VAL A 166 17.12 2.11 21.73
CA VAL A 166 17.96 2.04 20.54
C VAL A 166 18.93 0.88 20.69
N ILE A 167 18.92 -0.05 19.74
CA ILE A 167 19.67 -1.30 19.76
C ILE A 167 20.61 -1.33 18.55
N GLN A 168 21.88 -1.69 18.76
CA GLN A 168 22.82 -1.98 17.67
C GLN A 168 22.40 -3.29 17.00
N ALA A 169 22.08 -3.26 15.70
CA ALA A 169 21.53 -4.43 15.03
C ALA A 169 22.55 -5.58 14.89
N ALA A 170 23.84 -5.23 14.79
CA ALA A 170 24.92 -6.19 14.58
C ALA A 170 25.11 -7.18 15.74
N ASP A 171 24.90 -6.74 16.98
CA ASP A 171 25.21 -7.53 18.18
C ASP A 171 24.14 -7.47 19.29
N GLY A 172 23.08 -6.69 19.11
CA GLY A 172 21.99 -6.57 20.08
C GLY A 172 22.32 -5.69 21.29
N LYS A 173 23.43 -4.95 21.29
CA LYS A 173 23.76 -4.05 22.40
C LYS A 173 22.84 -2.84 22.40
N VAL A 174 22.35 -2.46 23.57
CA VAL A 174 21.61 -1.21 23.76
C VAL A 174 22.56 -0.03 23.60
N ALA A 175 22.29 0.82 22.62
CA ALA A 175 23.00 2.07 22.38
C ALA A 175 22.50 3.21 23.29
N GLY A 176 21.26 3.11 23.74
CA GLY A 176 20.65 4.05 24.68
C GLY A 176 19.13 3.96 24.70
N THR A 177 18.52 4.75 25.56
CA THR A 177 17.06 4.95 25.61
C THR A 177 16.78 6.44 25.52
N ILE A 178 15.83 6.82 24.67
CA ILE A 178 15.43 8.20 24.42
C ILE A 178 14.02 8.39 24.96
N ASP A 179 13.84 9.35 25.86
CA ASP A 179 12.51 9.78 26.32
C ASP A 179 11.78 10.50 25.18
N LEU A 180 10.55 10.08 24.90
CA LEU A 180 9.71 10.63 23.84
C LEU A 180 8.51 11.42 24.40
N GLY A 181 8.29 11.41 25.72
CA GLY A 181 7.27 12.22 26.39
C GLY A 181 5.81 11.78 26.20
N GLY A 182 5.57 10.67 25.50
CA GLY A 182 4.25 10.06 25.27
C GLY A 182 4.42 8.61 24.81
N GLY A 183 3.33 7.87 24.59
CA GLY A 183 3.39 6.44 24.22
C GLY A 183 3.58 6.24 22.72
N PRO A 184 4.82 5.98 22.24
CA PRO A 184 5.06 5.76 20.83
C PRO A 184 4.57 4.38 20.38
N GLU A 185 3.82 4.35 19.29
CA GLU A 185 3.41 3.18 18.50
C GLU A 185 3.43 3.61 17.03
#